data_AF-A0A6P9AU24-F1
#
_entry.id   AF-A0A6P9AU24-F1
#
_cell.length_a   1.000
_cell.length_b   1.000
_cell.length_c   1.000
_cell.angle_alpha   90.00
_cell.angle_beta   90.00
_cell.angle_gamma   90.00
#
_symmetry.space_group_name_H-M   'P 1'
#
loop_
_entity.id
_entity.type
_entity.pdbx_description
1 polymer ?
#
loop_
_entity_poly.entity_id
_entity_poly.type
_entity_poly.pdbx_seq_one_letter_code
_entity_poly.pdbx_strand_id
1 'polypeptide(L)'
;MPGCGIAPLAIRALKPPRGAEEAAKPAKVAAAAAPAATSRDLEMRAAAASSSLPAAVRGALELAEARRRLLEAEGRRHLVSELESRVQHLHRVFIEAELRMATRAETLGRLGSGVAQAELHLTTHGQRLKKTARRYKKARPPAFLASALALSSCVPWAACRMRRGGGPEPPESPFRRSLPGSAALSETEPRKSNGAAS
;
A
#
# COMPACT_ATOMS: atom_id res chain seq x y z
N MET A 1 -5.89 28.05 20.80
CA MET A 1 -4.71 27.55 20.07
C MET A 1 -5.18 26.54 19.03
N PRO A 2 -5.00 26.81 17.73
CA PRO A 2 -5.38 25.89 16.67
C PRO A 2 -4.32 24.78 16.56
N GLY A 3 -4.76 23.53 16.48
CA GLY A 3 -3.90 22.37 16.24
C GLY A 3 -4.44 21.60 15.05
N CYS A 4 -3.81 21.80 13.89
CA CYS A 4 -4.16 21.24 12.60
C CYS A 4 -4.25 19.71 12.64
N GLY A 5 -5.38 19.17 12.17
CA GLY A 5 -5.53 17.76 11.85
C GLY A 5 -4.77 17.42 10.58
N ILE A 6 -3.84 16.47 10.68
CA ILE A 6 -3.19 15.86 9.51
C ILE A 6 -4.04 14.63 9.16
N ALA A 7 -4.72 14.70 8.03
CA ALA A 7 -5.43 13.55 7.45
C ALA A 7 -4.42 12.49 6.98
N PRO A 8 -4.68 11.18 7.20
CA PRO A 8 -3.80 10.14 6.69
C PRO A 8 -3.95 10.00 5.17
N LEU A 9 -2.83 10.07 4.45
CA LEU A 9 -2.76 9.74 3.03
C LEU A 9 -3.09 8.26 2.83
N ALA A 10 -4.11 7.99 2.02
CA ALA A 10 -4.50 6.66 1.60
C ALA A 10 -3.39 6.01 0.76
N ILE A 11 -2.69 5.05 1.33
CA ILE A 11 -1.76 4.19 0.60
C ILE A 11 -2.60 3.27 -0.29
N ARG A 12 -2.49 3.42 -1.61
CA ARG A 12 -3.05 2.48 -2.59
C ARG A 12 -2.44 1.10 -2.34
N ALA A 13 -3.30 0.13 -2.00
CA ALA A 13 -2.95 -1.27 -1.88
C ALA A 13 -2.47 -1.82 -3.22
N LEU A 14 -1.15 -2.04 -3.35
CA LEU A 14 -0.58 -2.82 -4.43
C LEU A 14 -0.92 -4.30 -4.20
N LYS A 15 -1.62 -4.87 -5.18
CA LYS A 15 -2.05 -6.27 -5.25
C LYS A 15 -0.81 -7.17 -5.44
N PRO A 16 -0.60 -8.22 -4.62
CA PRO A 16 0.52 -9.14 -4.83
C PRO A 16 0.25 -10.05 -6.04
N PRO A 17 1.27 -10.41 -6.84
CA PRO A 17 1.13 -11.44 -7.85
C PRO A 17 0.98 -12.82 -7.18
N ARG A 18 -0.09 -13.52 -7.54
CA ARG A 18 -0.29 -14.94 -7.27
C ARG A 18 0.65 -15.76 -8.17
N GLY A 19 1.33 -16.73 -7.59
CA GLY A 19 1.97 -17.82 -8.35
C GLY A 19 3.35 -18.17 -7.84
N ALA A 20 3.42 -18.77 -6.65
CA ALA A 20 4.55 -19.61 -6.27
C ALA A 20 4.00 -21.02 -6.08
N GLU A 21 4.22 -21.88 -7.07
CA GLU A 21 4.47 -23.32 -6.97
C GLU A 21 4.39 -23.91 -8.38
N GLU A 22 5.53 -24.26 -8.97
CA GLU A 22 5.70 -25.63 -9.48
C GLU A 22 7.17 -25.93 -9.84
N ALA A 23 7.66 -27.02 -9.23
CA ALA A 23 8.60 -27.99 -9.77
C ALA A 23 9.99 -27.55 -10.26
N ALA A 24 10.98 -27.94 -9.45
CA ALA A 24 12.36 -28.15 -9.84
C ALA A 24 12.51 -29.12 -11.04
N LYS A 25 13.25 -28.67 -12.06
CA LYS A 25 14.05 -29.50 -12.97
C LYS A 25 15.39 -28.79 -13.18
N PRO A 26 16.55 -29.41 -12.92
CA PRO A 26 17.84 -28.77 -13.17
C PRO A 26 18.15 -28.83 -14.67
N ALA A 27 17.72 -27.81 -15.42
CA ALA A 27 18.15 -27.60 -16.79
C ALA A 27 19.57 -27.02 -16.80
N LYS A 28 20.55 -27.92 -16.88
CA LYS A 28 21.83 -27.80 -17.59
C LYS A 28 22.25 -26.36 -17.97
N VAL A 29 22.76 -25.59 -17.00
CA VAL A 29 23.57 -24.39 -17.30
C VAL A 29 24.99 -24.86 -17.57
N ALA A 30 25.18 -25.43 -18.76
CA ALA A 30 26.48 -25.74 -19.33
C ALA A 30 26.55 -25.08 -20.71
N ALA A 31 26.72 -23.76 -20.73
CA ALA A 31 27.16 -23.00 -21.91
C ALA A 31 27.41 -21.53 -21.54
N ALA A 32 28.49 -21.23 -20.82
CA ALA A 32 29.02 -19.87 -20.75
C ALA A 32 30.55 -19.84 -20.49
N ALA A 33 31.26 -20.92 -20.82
CA ALA A 33 32.72 -21.01 -20.64
C ALA A 33 33.51 -21.01 -21.96
N ALA A 34 32.94 -20.44 -23.03
CA ALA A 34 33.62 -20.33 -24.33
C ALA A 34 33.34 -18.97 -25.00
N PRO A 35 34.07 -17.91 -24.61
CA PRO A 35 34.64 -17.03 -25.62
C PRO A 35 36.10 -16.61 -25.33
N ALA A 36 36.77 -17.24 -24.36
CA ALA A 36 38.14 -16.82 -24.00
C ALA A 36 39.21 -17.25 -25.04
N ALA A 37 39.00 -18.36 -25.76
CA ALA A 37 39.97 -18.88 -26.73
C ALA A 37 39.99 -18.05 -28.03
N THR A 38 38.82 -17.72 -28.59
CA THR A 38 38.70 -16.90 -29.80
C THR A 38 39.09 -15.44 -29.57
N SER A 39 38.87 -14.90 -28.37
CA SER A 39 39.33 -13.56 -27.98
C SER A 39 40.86 -13.49 -27.94
N ARG A 40 41.53 -14.53 -27.42
CA ARG A 40 43.00 -14.58 -27.35
C ARG A 40 43.66 -14.71 -28.71
N ASP A 41 43.10 -15.49 -29.63
CA ASP A 41 43.62 -15.60 -31.01
C ASP A 41 43.46 -14.28 -31.78
N LEU A 42 42.36 -13.54 -31.54
CA LEU A 42 42.15 -12.20 -32.11
C LEU A 42 43.07 -11.15 -31.49
N GLU A 43 43.27 -11.19 -30.17
CA GLU A 43 44.24 -10.34 -29.47
C GLU A 43 45.68 -10.61 -29.92
N MET A 44 46.05 -11.87 -30.15
CA MET A 44 47.38 -12.25 -30.62
C MET A 44 47.63 -11.81 -32.07
N ARG A 45 46.61 -11.90 -32.95
CA ARG A 45 46.67 -11.34 -34.31
C ARG A 45 46.69 -9.81 -34.33
N ALA A 46 45.93 -9.15 -33.47
CA ALA A 46 45.94 -7.70 -33.32
C ALA A 46 47.27 -7.19 -32.77
N ALA A 47 47.87 -7.91 -31.81
CA ALA A 47 49.20 -7.62 -31.27
C ALA A 47 50.32 -7.82 -32.32
N ALA A 48 50.20 -8.85 -33.16
CA ALA A 48 51.11 -9.04 -34.29
C ALA A 48 50.97 -7.93 -35.35
N ALA A 49 49.74 -7.51 -35.68
CA ALA A 49 49.47 -6.41 -36.61
C ALA A 49 49.85 -5.03 -36.05
N SER A 50 49.75 -4.82 -34.75
CA SER A 50 50.19 -3.57 -34.12
C SER A 50 51.71 -3.48 -34.06
N SER A 51 52.42 -4.61 -33.92
CA SER A 51 53.90 -4.66 -33.87
C SER A 51 54.61 -4.12 -35.13
N SER A 52 53.94 -4.07 -36.28
CA SER A 52 54.48 -3.46 -37.51
C SER A 52 54.28 -1.94 -37.61
N LEU A 53 53.51 -1.32 -36.72
CA LEU A 53 53.29 0.13 -36.70
C LEU A 53 54.47 0.86 -36.05
N PRO A 54 54.77 2.12 -36.39
CA PRO A 54 55.80 2.91 -35.70
C PRO A 54 55.55 2.96 -34.19
N ALA A 55 56.62 2.97 -33.38
CA ALA A 55 56.52 2.91 -31.91
C ALA A 55 55.61 4.00 -31.31
N ALA A 56 55.63 5.20 -31.88
CA ALA A 56 54.74 6.31 -31.49
C ALA A 56 53.26 6.01 -31.73
N VAL A 57 52.93 5.31 -32.82
CA VAL A 57 51.54 4.94 -33.18
C VAL A 57 51.06 3.80 -32.28
N ARG A 58 51.91 2.81 -31.99
CA ARG A 58 51.58 1.74 -31.02
C ARG A 58 51.29 2.30 -29.62
N GLY A 59 52.18 3.17 -29.12
CA GLY A 59 51.98 3.80 -27.83
C GLY A 59 50.71 4.66 -27.77
N ALA A 60 50.34 5.32 -28.88
CA ALA A 60 49.09 6.08 -28.96
C ALA A 60 47.84 5.17 -28.93
N LEU A 61 47.88 4.01 -29.58
CA LEU A 61 46.79 3.03 -29.56
C LEU A 61 46.63 2.38 -28.19
N GLU A 62 47.73 1.95 -27.56
CA GLU A 62 47.71 1.39 -26.21
C GLU A 62 47.16 2.40 -25.18
N LEU A 63 47.53 3.67 -25.33
CA LEU A 63 47.02 4.74 -24.48
C LEU A 63 45.51 4.98 -24.72
N ALA A 64 45.04 4.93 -25.97
CA ALA A 64 43.62 5.02 -26.29
C ALA A 64 42.82 3.84 -25.71
N GLU A 65 43.35 2.63 -25.78
CA GLU A 65 42.75 1.44 -25.16
C GLU A 65 42.75 1.52 -23.63
N ALA A 66 43.84 1.98 -23.02
CA ALA A 66 43.93 2.20 -21.58
C ALA A 66 42.89 3.23 -21.11
N ARG A 67 42.70 4.33 -21.85
CA ARG A 67 41.66 5.33 -21.58
C ARG A 67 40.26 4.73 -21.66
N ARG A 68 39.99 3.92 -22.69
CA ARG A 68 38.70 3.23 -22.81
C ARG A 68 38.43 2.32 -21.61
N ARG A 69 39.40 1.48 -21.23
CA ARG A 69 39.28 0.58 -20.08
C ARG A 69 39.08 1.33 -18.76
N LEU A 70 39.74 2.48 -18.61
CA LEU A 70 39.57 3.35 -17.45
C LEU A 70 38.14 3.90 -17.36
N LEU A 71 37.58 4.41 -18.46
CA LEU A 71 36.19 4.90 -18.50
C LEU A 71 35.18 3.77 -18.20
N GLU A 72 35.43 2.56 -18.71
CA GLU A 72 34.60 1.39 -18.38
C GLU A 72 34.67 1.04 -16.87
N ALA A 73 35.86 1.14 -16.26
CA ALA A 73 36.04 0.92 -14.82
C ALA A 73 35.39 2.02 -13.97
N GLU A 74 35.48 3.28 -14.39
CA GLU A 74 34.80 4.42 -13.76
C GLU A 74 33.28 4.27 -13.83
N GLY A 75 32.73 3.86 -14.98
CA GLY A 75 31.31 3.55 -15.11
C GLY A 75 30.83 2.50 -14.11
N ARG A 76 31.62 1.43 -13.91
CA ARG A 76 31.33 0.40 -12.88
C ARG A 76 31.42 0.98 -11.46
N ARG A 77 32.42 1.82 -11.19
CA ARG A 77 32.57 2.48 -9.88
C ARG A 77 31.38 3.39 -9.56
N HIS A 78 30.88 4.14 -10.54
CA HIS A 78 29.69 4.97 -10.37
C HIS A 78 28.46 4.12 -10.02
N LEU A 79 28.23 3.02 -10.73
CA LEU A 79 27.13 2.11 -10.42
C LEU A 79 27.22 1.52 -9.01
N VAL A 80 28.43 1.14 -8.56
CA VAL A 80 28.64 0.69 -7.18
C VAL A 80 28.31 1.79 -6.18
N SER A 81 28.76 3.03 -6.41
CA SER A 81 28.44 4.15 -5.53
C SER A 81 26.94 4.47 -5.47
N GLU A 82 26.22 4.32 -6.59
CA GLU A 82 24.76 4.45 -6.60
C GLU A 82 24.10 3.36 -5.76
N LEU A 83 24.53 2.10 -5.89
CA LEU A 83 24.01 1.00 -5.09
C LEU A 83 24.27 1.22 -3.61
N GLU A 84 25.48 1.65 -3.24
CA GLU A 84 25.83 2.02 -1.87
C GLU A 84 24.91 3.12 -1.33
N SER A 85 24.63 4.15 -2.14
CA SER A 85 23.72 5.23 -1.74
C SER A 85 22.28 4.73 -1.52
N ARG A 86 21.79 3.81 -2.37
CA ARG A 86 20.46 3.21 -2.25
C ARG A 86 20.36 2.26 -1.05
N VAL A 87 21.41 1.49 -0.77
CA VAL A 87 21.49 0.63 0.41
C VAL A 87 21.50 1.47 1.69
N GLN A 88 22.27 2.55 1.74
CA GLN A 88 22.25 3.48 2.87
C GLN A 88 20.88 4.14 3.05
N HIS A 89 20.21 4.50 1.96
CA HIS A 89 18.85 5.03 2.01
C HIS A 89 17.87 4.00 2.58
N LEU A 90 17.89 2.76 2.09
CA LEU A 90 17.07 1.67 2.61
C LEU A 90 17.33 1.42 4.09
N HIS A 91 18.60 1.41 4.51
CA HIS A 91 18.96 1.22 5.92
C HIS A 91 18.31 2.28 6.83
N ARG A 92 18.30 3.56 6.42
CA ARG A 92 17.61 4.63 7.17
C ARG A 92 16.10 4.38 7.25
N VAL A 93 15.48 3.99 6.13
CA VAL A 93 14.04 3.67 6.09
C VAL A 93 13.71 2.47 6.99
N PHE A 94 14.56 1.44 7.02
CA PHE A 94 14.40 0.29 7.90
C PHE A 94 14.47 0.69 9.37
N ILE A 95 15.44 1.50 9.78
CA ILE A 95 15.53 2.01 11.16
C ILE A 95 14.25 2.75 11.54
N GLU A 96 13.75 3.63 10.68
CA GLU A 96 12.49 4.33 10.98
C GLU A 96 11.28 3.39 11.04
N ALA A 97 11.25 2.36 10.18
CA ALA A 97 10.19 1.36 10.20
C ALA A 97 10.22 0.53 11.49
N GLU A 98 11.40 0.13 11.94
CA GLU A 98 11.62 -0.59 13.19
C GLU A 98 11.15 0.24 14.40
N LEU A 99 11.53 1.52 14.46
CA LEU A 99 11.07 2.42 15.52
C LEU A 99 9.55 2.55 15.53
N ARG A 100 8.92 2.71 14.36
CA ARG A 100 7.46 2.76 14.23
C ARG A 100 6.80 1.45 14.68
N MET A 101 7.41 0.29 14.39
CA MET A 101 6.90 -1.00 14.84
C MET A 101 7.04 -1.19 16.34
N ALA A 102 8.16 -0.77 16.94
CA ALA A 102 8.36 -0.80 18.39
C ALA A 102 7.29 0.03 19.12
N THR A 103 7.02 1.26 18.66
CA THR A 103 5.95 2.09 19.22
C THR A 103 4.57 1.42 19.11
N ARG A 104 4.27 0.77 17.99
CA ARG A 104 3.01 0.03 17.82
C ARG A 104 2.93 -1.21 18.72
N ALA A 105 4.05 -1.90 18.94
CA ALA A 105 4.10 -3.03 19.85
C ALA A 105 3.81 -2.59 21.30
N GLU A 106 4.34 -1.45 21.74
CA GLU A 106 4.04 -0.89 23.05
C GLU A 106 2.57 -0.52 23.21
N THR A 107 1.95 0.11 22.20
CA THR A 107 0.52 0.45 22.27
C THR A 107 -0.36 -0.78 22.30
N LEU A 108 -0.03 -1.81 21.51
CA LEU A 108 -0.70 -3.11 21.55
C LEU A 108 -0.51 -3.80 22.91
N GLY A 109 0.67 -3.69 23.53
CA GLY A 109 0.91 -4.19 24.89
C GLY A 109 -0.01 -3.55 25.93
N ARG A 110 -0.17 -2.22 25.88
CA ARG A 110 -1.11 -1.49 26.76
C ARG A 110 -2.55 -1.90 26.51
N LEU A 111 -2.98 -2.00 25.25
CA LEU A 111 -4.31 -2.49 24.91
C LEU A 111 -4.52 -3.93 25.39
N GLY A 112 -3.54 -4.81 25.20
CA GLY A 112 -3.56 -6.19 25.65
C GLY A 112 -3.73 -6.32 27.16
N SER A 113 -3.03 -5.49 27.95
CA SER A 113 -3.23 -5.45 29.41
C SER A 113 -4.65 -4.97 29.80
N GLY A 114 -5.21 -4.00 29.06
CA GLY A 114 -6.57 -3.53 29.28
C GLY A 114 -7.62 -4.60 28.93
N VAL A 115 -7.40 -5.36 27.85
CA VAL A 115 -8.25 -6.49 27.47
C VAL A 115 -8.15 -7.61 28.51
N ALA A 116 -6.96 -8.00 28.93
CA ALA A 116 -6.75 -9.01 29.97
C ALA A 116 -7.44 -8.61 31.29
N GLN A 117 -7.33 -7.33 31.68
CA GLN A 117 -8.05 -6.81 32.83
C GLN A 117 -9.58 -6.88 32.63
N ALA A 118 -10.10 -6.50 31.47
CA ALA A 118 -11.52 -6.57 31.16
C ALA A 118 -12.05 -8.01 31.22
N GLU A 119 -11.29 -8.99 30.73
CA GLU A 119 -11.62 -10.41 30.83
C GLU A 119 -11.69 -10.87 32.29
N LEU A 120 -10.75 -10.47 33.13
CA LEU A 120 -10.80 -10.74 34.58
C LEU A 120 -12.02 -10.09 35.25
N HIS A 121 -12.37 -8.85 34.88
CA HIS A 121 -13.58 -8.19 35.39
C HIS A 121 -14.86 -8.92 34.94
N LEU A 122 -14.93 -9.38 33.70
CA LEU A 122 -16.09 -10.12 33.19
C LEU A 122 -16.21 -11.52 33.79
N THR A 123 -15.10 -12.21 34.05
CA THR A 123 -15.13 -13.52 34.70
C THR A 123 -15.55 -13.42 36.16
N THR A 124 -15.00 -12.45 36.90
CA THR A 124 -15.34 -12.20 38.32
C THR A 124 -16.77 -11.67 38.50
N HIS A 125 -17.20 -10.70 37.69
CA HIS A 125 -18.52 -10.07 37.83
C HIS A 125 -19.62 -10.67 36.97
N GLY A 126 -19.28 -11.48 35.96
CA GLY A 126 -20.25 -12.06 35.02
C GLY A 126 -21.28 -12.98 35.67
N GLN A 127 -20.87 -13.80 36.65
CA GLN A 127 -21.80 -14.65 37.40
C GLN A 127 -22.73 -13.83 38.29
N ARG A 128 -22.23 -12.72 38.86
CA ARG A 128 -23.02 -11.80 39.67
C ARG A 128 -24.08 -11.09 38.82
N LEU A 129 -23.70 -10.64 37.62
CA LEU A 129 -24.61 -10.04 36.63
C LEU A 129 -25.69 -11.03 36.16
N LYS A 130 -25.34 -12.29 35.89
CA LYS A 130 -26.33 -13.33 35.55
C LYS A 130 -27.35 -13.54 36.69
N LYS A 131 -26.89 -13.53 37.94
CA LYS A 131 -27.76 -13.68 39.12
C LYS A 131 -28.65 -12.46 39.35
N THR A 132 -28.13 -11.23 39.21
CA THR A 132 -28.94 -10.01 39.34
C THR A 132 -29.93 -9.87 38.19
N ALA A 133 -29.56 -10.24 36.95
CA ALA A 133 -30.48 -10.26 35.82
C ALA A 133 -31.64 -11.24 36.02
N ARG A 134 -31.38 -12.45 36.54
CA ARG A 134 -32.46 -13.40 36.90
C ARG A 134 -33.37 -12.86 38.00
N ARG A 135 -32.80 -12.19 39.00
CA ARG A 135 -33.57 -11.53 40.07
C ARG A 135 -34.40 -10.37 39.55
N TYR A 136 -33.85 -9.52 38.68
CA TYR A 136 -34.58 -8.42 38.06
C TYR A 136 -35.74 -8.93 37.19
N LYS A 137 -35.54 -10.03 36.43
CA LYS A 137 -36.63 -10.66 35.66
C LYS A 137 -37.75 -11.21 36.55
N LYS A 138 -37.42 -11.80 37.71
CA LYS A 138 -38.40 -12.28 38.69
C LYS A 138 -39.07 -11.15 39.48
N ALA A 139 -38.35 -10.07 39.73
CA ALA A 139 -38.83 -8.91 40.48
C ALA A 139 -39.47 -7.84 39.59
N ARG A 140 -39.59 -8.06 38.27
CA ARG A 140 -40.22 -7.11 37.35
C ARG A 140 -41.74 -7.26 37.45
N PRO A 141 -42.46 -6.35 38.12
CA PRO A 141 -43.92 -6.41 38.14
C PRO A 141 -44.47 -6.31 36.71
N PRO A 142 -45.48 -7.12 36.35
CA PRO A 142 -46.06 -7.15 34.99
C PRO A 142 -46.56 -5.78 34.54
N ALA A 143 -46.97 -4.92 35.47
CA ALA A 143 -47.39 -3.55 35.21
C ALA A 143 -46.31 -2.69 34.53
N PHE A 144 -45.05 -2.76 34.96
CA PHE A 144 -43.97 -1.96 34.35
C PHE A 144 -43.59 -2.45 32.95
N LEU A 145 -43.74 -3.75 32.69
CA LEU A 145 -43.58 -4.30 31.33
C LEU A 145 -44.72 -3.85 30.41
N ALA A 146 -45.95 -3.87 30.92
CA ALA A 146 -47.10 -3.35 30.19
C ALA A 146 -46.97 -1.85 29.91
N SER A 147 -46.50 -1.04 30.87
CA SER A 147 -46.23 0.39 30.67
C SER A 147 -45.12 0.64 29.66
N ALA A 148 -44.02 -0.12 29.68
CA ALA A 148 -42.96 0.01 28.69
C ALA A 148 -43.40 -0.37 27.27
N LEU A 149 -44.24 -1.41 27.15
CA LEU A 149 -44.85 -1.80 25.87
C LEU A 149 -45.85 -0.74 25.38
N ALA A 150 -46.68 -0.20 26.27
CA ALA A 150 -47.63 0.88 25.97
C ALA A 150 -46.92 2.19 25.58
N LEU A 151 -45.81 2.54 26.23
CA LEU A 151 -44.97 3.67 25.83
C LEU A 151 -44.28 3.40 24.49
N SER A 152 -43.84 2.17 24.21
CA SER A 152 -43.23 1.82 22.91
C SER A 152 -44.24 1.88 21.76
N SER A 153 -45.53 1.61 22.03
CA SER A 153 -46.62 1.85 21.08
C SER A 153 -47.02 3.32 20.94
N CYS A 154 -46.59 4.18 21.86
CA CYS A 154 -46.77 5.63 21.80
C CYS A 154 -45.65 6.34 21.02
N VAL A 155 -44.59 5.62 20.60
CA VAL A 155 -43.59 6.16 19.67
C VAL A 155 -44.12 6.02 18.24
N PRO A 156 -44.42 7.13 17.52
CA PRO A 156 -45.11 7.11 16.23
C PRO A 156 -44.38 6.33 15.12
N TRP A 157 -43.09 6.02 15.29
CA TRP A 157 -42.33 5.22 14.33
C TRP A 157 -42.73 3.72 14.31
N ALA A 158 -43.24 3.16 15.41
CA ALA A 158 -43.57 1.73 15.49
C ALA A 158 -44.89 1.36 14.78
N ALA A 159 -45.84 2.30 14.68
CA ALA A 159 -47.15 2.08 14.07
C ALA A 159 -47.12 2.01 12.53
N CYS A 160 -46.08 2.58 11.88
CA CYS A 160 -46.00 2.64 10.42
C CYS A 160 -45.64 1.29 9.75
N ARG A 161 -45.16 0.27 10.48
CA ARG A 161 -44.77 -1.01 9.85
C ARG A 161 -45.90 -2.02 9.66
N MET A 162 -47.10 -1.78 10.20
CA MET A 162 -48.21 -2.76 10.11
C MET A 162 -49.39 -2.30 9.27
N ARG A 163 -49.34 -1.13 8.61
CA ARG A 163 -50.35 -0.71 7.64
C ARG A 163 -49.71 -0.27 6.33
N ARG A 164 -50.10 -0.97 5.26
CA ARG A 164 -49.92 -0.71 3.82
C ARG A 164 -48.72 -1.38 3.15
N GLY A 165 -49.05 -2.45 2.41
CA GLY A 165 -48.59 -2.55 1.03
C GLY A 165 -49.27 -1.49 0.15
N GLY A 166 -48.57 -1.10 -0.93
CA GLY A 166 -49.04 -0.17 -1.97
C GLY A 166 -48.37 1.21 -1.90
N GLY A 167 -47.55 1.53 -2.91
CA GLY A 167 -46.85 2.82 -3.10
C GLY A 167 -47.79 4.05 -3.24
N PRO A 168 -47.27 5.28 -3.38
CA PRO A 168 -46.25 5.67 -4.36
C PRO A 168 -44.98 6.30 -3.72
N GLU A 169 -43.89 6.28 -4.49
CA GLU A 169 -42.57 6.88 -4.22
C GLU A 169 -42.64 8.21 -3.42
N PRO A 170 -41.98 8.30 -2.25
CA PRO A 170 -41.78 9.57 -1.55
C PRO A 170 -40.55 10.32 -2.07
N PRO A 171 -40.56 11.66 -1.98
CA PRO A 171 -39.71 12.59 -2.71
C PRO A 171 -38.23 12.47 -2.35
N GLU A 172 -37.38 12.79 -3.34
CA GLU A 172 -35.93 12.83 -3.26
C GLU A 172 -35.45 13.42 -1.92
N SER A 173 -34.76 12.59 -1.13
CA SER A 173 -34.23 13.01 0.15
C SER A 173 -33.11 14.05 -0.06
N PRO A 174 -33.02 15.07 0.81
CA PRO A 174 -32.04 16.17 0.72
C PRO A 174 -30.58 15.73 0.94
N PHE A 175 -30.32 14.43 1.14
CA PHE A 175 -28.98 13.86 1.28
C PHE A 175 -28.37 13.42 -0.06
N ARG A 176 -29.07 13.57 -1.19
CA ARG A 176 -28.46 13.45 -2.53
C ARG A 176 -27.88 14.79 -2.98
N ARG A 177 -26.91 15.31 -2.23
CA ARG A 177 -25.87 16.15 -2.84
C ARG A 177 -24.93 15.24 -3.64
N SER A 178 -25.26 15.09 -4.91
CA SER A 178 -24.34 15.17 -6.05
C SER A 178 -22.85 15.06 -5.67
N LEU A 179 -22.29 13.87 -5.85
CA LEU A 179 -20.89 13.76 -6.27
C LEU A 179 -20.83 14.30 -7.72
N PRO A 180 -20.01 15.31 -8.03
CA PRO A 180 -19.85 15.75 -9.40
C PRO A 180 -19.03 14.71 -10.17
N GLY A 181 -19.57 14.26 -11.30
CA GLY A 181 -18.78 13.74 -12.42
C GLY A 181 -18.63 12.22 -12.49
N SER A 182 -19.46 11.56 -13.29
CA SER A 182 -19.05 11.20 -14.66
C SER A 182 -20.24 10.52 -15.36
N ALA A 183 -21.19 11.33 -15.82
CA ALA A 183 -22.06 10.89 -16.89
C ALA A 183 -21.23 10.82 -18.16
N ALA A 184 -21.37 9.69 -18.85
CA ALA A 184 -21.40 9.55 -20.29
C ALA A 184 -20.75 10.69 -21.12
N LEU A 185 -19.64 10.35 -21.74
CA LEU A 185 -19.19 10.99 -22.96
C LEU A 185 -20.26 10.76 -24.04
N SER A 186 -21.05 11.78 -24.34
CA SER A 186 -21.73 11.94 -25.61
C SER A 186 -21.67 13.41 -26.04
N GLU A 187 -20.84 13.61 -27.05
CA GLU A 187 -20.77 14.62 -28.11
C GLU A 187 -21.75 15.79 -28.16
N THR A 188 -21.22 16.91 -28.70
CA THR A 188 -21.78 17.92 -29.65
C THR A 188 -21.58 19.36 -29.14
N GLU A 189 -20.52 20.05 -29.57
CA GLU A 189 -20.42 21.01 -30.70
C GLU A 189 -20.43 22.50 -30.23
N PRO A 190 -19.82 23.43 -31.00
CA PRO A 190 -19.11 24.60 -30.47
C PRO A 190 -19.95 25.88 -30.46
N ARG A 191 -19.63 26.81 -29.55
CA ARG A 191 -20.26 28.13 -29.48
C ARG A 191 -19.24 29.26 -29.65
N LYS A 192 -19.32 29.88 -30.82
CA LYS A 192 -19.08 31.29 -31.16
C LYS A 192 -18.58 32.19 -30.01
N SER A 193 -17.34 32.66 -30.13
CA SER A 193 -16.88 33.89 -29.49
C SER A 193 -17.12 35.07 -30.44
N ASN A 194 -18.09 35.91 -30.11
CA ASN A 194 -18.18 37.26 -30.63
C ASN A 194 -17.11 38.11 -29.94
N GLY A 195 -16.09 38.53 -30.70
CA GLY A 195 -15.28 39.69 -30.37
C GLY A 195 -15.94 40.93 -30.98
N ALA A 196 -16.32 41.89 -30.14
CA ALA A 196 -16.73 43.22 -30.56
C ALA A 196 -16.31 44.21 -29.46
N ALA A 197 -15.13 44.80 -29.65
CA ALA A 197 -14.71 46.04 -29.01
C ALA A 197 -13.68 46.72 -29.94
N SER A 198 -14.19 47.34 -31.00
CA SER A 198 -13.66 48.52 -31.70
C SER A 198 -14.76 49.04 -32.61
#